data_AF-A0AAD6Q6T1-F1
#
_entry.id   AF-A0AAD6Q6T1-F1
#
_cell.length_a   1.000
_cell.length_b   1.000
_cell.length_c   1.000
_cell.angle_alpha   90.00
_cell.angle_beta   90.00
_cell.angle_gamma   90.00
#
_symmetry.space_group_name_H-M   'P 1'
#
loop_
_entity.id
_entity.type
_entity.pdbx_description
1 polymer ?
#
loop_
_entity_poly.entity_id
_entity_poly.type
_entity_poly.pdbx_seq_one_letter_code
_entity_poly.pdbx_strand_id
1 'polypeptide(L)'
;MNRSSQFLQIANRVTKPCDVFINHRGIDTKRTVATLLYDHLSRLKLHPFLDNKNMKPGDKLFDNINGAIRKCKVIPIFCDIKPSQLRVVNNGKCPMEDIRRFNWALEEAKYTVGLTFDSLKGNWSDVVTSASDIVIKTLLEIESEKQMQRRKSTPILHG
;
A
#
# COMPACT_ATOMS: atom_id res chain seq x y z
N MET A 1 20.36 -9.36 9.06
CA MET A 1 19.35 -10.42 8.84
C MET A 1 19.26 -10.69 7.34
N ASN A 2 19.24 -11.96 6.91
CA ASN A 2 19.07 -12.29 5.50
C ASN A 2 17.57 -12.29 5.10
N ARG A 3 17.28 -12.20 3.79
CA ARG A 3 15.90 -12.19 3.25
C ARG A 3 15.07 -13.38 3.73
N SER A 4 15.64 -14.58 3.70
CA SER A 4 14.97 -15.81 4.14
C SER A 4 14.51 -15.74 5.61
N SER A 5 15.31 -15.14 6.49
CA SER A 5 14.95 -14.93 7.90
C SER A 5 13.87 -13.89 8.11
N GLN A 6 13.76 -12.87 7.25
CA GLN A 6 12.64 -11.92 7.30
C GLN A 6 11.34 -12.59 6.84
N PHE A 7 11.38 -13.39 5.77
CA PHE A 7 10.23 -14.16 5.30
C PHE A 7 9.67 -15.10 6.35
N LEU A 8 10.54 -15.88 7.01
CA LEU A 8 10.09 -16.82 8.03
C LEU A 8 9.45 -16.10 9.23
N GLN A 9 9.92 -14.91 9.57
CA GLN A 9 9.31 -14.09 10.62
C GLN A 9 7.93 -13.56 10.22
N ILE A 10 7.73 -13.19 8.97
CA ILE A 10 6.45 -12.69 8.46
C ILE A 10 5.43 -13.81 8.36
N ALA A 11 5.79 -14.94 7.76
CA ALA A 11 4.91 -16.09 7.58
C ALA A 11 4.35 -16.59 8.93
N ASN A 12 5.12 -16.46 10.01
CA ASN A 12 4.71 -16.84 11.36
C ASN A 12 3.86 -15.78 12.09
N ARG A 13 3.75 -14.55 11.57
CA ARG A 13 3.15 -13.41 12.27
C ARG A 13 1.97 -12.77 11.54
N VAL A 14 1.90 -12.91 10.23
CA VAL A 14 0.90 -12.27 9.38
C VAL A 14 -0.13 -13.33 8.96
N THR A 15 -1.29 -13.34 9.64
CA THR A 15 -2.34 -14.35 9.48
C THR A 15 -3.70 -13.77 9.09
N LYS A 16 -3.75 -12.48 8.69
CA LYS A 16 -5.02 -11.85 8.35
C LYS A 16 -5.26 -11.87 6.83
N PRO A 17 -6.50 -12.08 6.39
CA PRO A 17 -6.83 -11.92 4.98
C PRO A 17 -6.67 -10.44 4.57
N CYS A 18 -6.01 -10.19 3.44
CA CYS A 18 -5.82 -8.88 2.81
C CYS A 18 -4.90 -7.90 3.58
N ASP A 19 -3.65 -8.27 3.85
CA ASP A 19 -2.69 -7.39 4.55
C ASP A 19 -2.11 -6.27 3.67
N VAL A 20 -2.19 -6.40 2.34
CA VAL A 20 -1.65 -5.42 1.38
C VAL A 20 -2.71 -5.05 0.37
N PHE A 21 -3.08 -3.78 0.29
CA PHE A 21 -3.98 -3.25 -0.74
C PHE A 21 -3.17 -2.52 -1.81
N ILE A 22 -3.25 -2.99 -3.05
CA ILE A 22 -2.58 -2.39 -4.21
C ILE A 22 -3.63 -1.61 -5.00
N ASN A 23 -3.62 -0.30 -4.82
CA ASN A 23 -4.38 0.63 -5.65
C ASN A 23 -3.60 0.92 -6.93
N HIS A 24 -4.19 0.61 -8.08
CA HIS A 24 -3.59 0.89 -9.39
C HIS A 24 -4.70 1.20 -10.41
N ARG A 25 -4.58 2.37 -11.06
CA ARG A 25 -5.45 2.77 -12.17
C ARG A 25 -4.60 3.07 -13.39
N GLY A 26 -4.91 2.41 -14.50
CA GLY A 26 -4.18 2.50 -15.76
C GLY A 26 -4.68 1.43 -16.73
N ILE A 27 -4.35 1.58 -18.02
CA ILE A 27 -4.72 0.60 -19.04
C ILE A 27 -4.12 -0.76 -18.65
N ASP A 28 -4.99 -1.77 -18.58
CA ASP A 28 -4.73 -3.10 -18.04
C ASP A 28 -3.75 -3.88 -18.92
N THR A 29 -2.45 -3.66 -18.72
CA THR A 29 -1.44 -4.58 -19.18
C THR A 29 -0.99 -5.45 -18.02
N LYS A 30 -0.90 -6.77 -18.24
CA LYS A 30 -0.29 -7.74 -17.32
C LYS A 30 1.21 -7.49 -17.04
N ARG A 31 1.75 -6.37 -17.54
CA ARG A 31 3.15 -5.94 -17.40
C ARG A 31 3.31 -4.71 -16.51
N THR A 32 2.26 -4.25 -15.85
CA THR A 32 2.36 -3.13 -14.90
C THR A 32 3.11 -3.53 -13.63
N VAL A 33 3.74 -2.55 -12.97
CA VAL A 33 4.42 -2.74 -11.67
C VAL A 33 3.45 -3.37 -10.67
N ALA A 34 2.18 -2.98 -10.71
CA ALA A 34 1.14 -3.51 -9.83
C ALA A 34 0.93 -5.02 -9.99
N THR A 35 0.88 -5.55 -11.22
CA THR A 35 0.70 -6.99 -11.46
C THR A 35 1.94 -7.77 -11.01
N LEU A 36 3.13 -7.29 -11.35
CA LEU A 36 4.38 -7.93 -10.94
C LEU A 36 4.54 -7.93 -9.42
N LEU A 37 4.19 -6.83 -8.75
CA LEU A 37 4.20 -6.71 -7.30
C LEU A 37 3.19 -7.65 -6.66
N TYR A 38 1.97 -7.72 -7.18
CA TYR A 38 0.94 -8.66 -6.71
C TYR A 38 1.44 -10.11 -6.78
N ASP A 39 1.98 -10.53 -7.92
CA ASP A 39 2.48 -11.89 -8.12
C ASP A 39 3.66 -12.18 -7.19
N HIS A 40 4.57 -11.22 -7.05
CA HIS A 40 5.74 -11.38 -6.18
C HIS A 40 5.31 -11.54 -4.71
N LEU A 41 4.49 -10.64 -4.17
CA LEU A 41 3.99 -10.72 -2.80
C LEU A 41 3.17 -12.02 -2.57
N SER A 42 2.38 -12.45 -3.55
CA SER A 42 1.63 -13.71 -3.46
C SER A 42 2.54 -14.93 -3.37
N ARG A 43 3.64 -14.97 -4.15
CA ARG A 43 4.65 -16.04 -4.06
C ARG A 43 5.34 -16.07 -2.70
N LEU A 44 5.43 -14.92 -2.05
CA LEU A 44 5.94 -14.76 -0.70
C LEU A 44 4.91 -15.09 0.40
N LYS A 45 3.76 -15.66 0.00
CA LYS A 45 2.65 -16.05 0.90
C LYS A 45 2.01 -14.89 1.66
N LEU A 46 2.19 -13.66 1.17
CA LEU A 46 1.37 -12.53 1.58
C LEU A 46 0.02 -12.59 0.86
N HIS A 47 -0.97 -11.91 1.42
CA HIS A 47 -2.32 -11.83 0.86
C HIS A 47 -2.60 -10.43 0.27
N PRO A 48 -2.06 -10.09 -0.91
CA PRO A 48 -2.37 -8.81 -1.54
C PRO A 48 -3.78 -8.81 -2.15
N PHE A 49 -4.41 -7.63 -2.18
CA PHE A 49 -5.64 -7.34 -2.91
C PHE A 49 -5.37 -6.27 -3.97
N LEU A 50 -5.83 -6.50 -5.20
CA LEU A 50 -5.64 -5.58 -6.34
C LEU A 50 -6.96 -4.91 -6.74
N ASP A 51 -7.03 -3.57 -6.62
CA ASP A 51 -8.25 -2.74 -6.73
C ASP A 51 -9.12 -3.01 -7.99
N ASN A 52 -8.52 -3.13 -9.17
CA ASN A 52 -9.25 -3.21 -10.44
C ASN A 52 -9.89 -4.59 -10.76
N LYS A 53 -9.54 -5.66 -10.04
CA LYS A 53 -10.01 -7.02 -10.39
C LYS A 53 -11.16 -7.54 -9.52
N ASN A 54 -11.38 -6.93 -8.35
CA ASN A 54 -12.13 -7.59 -7.28
C ASN A 54 -13.26 -6.75 -6.68
N MET A 55 -13.53 -5.54 -7.19
CA MET A 55 -14.59 -4.69 -6.66
C MET A 55 -15.81 -4.60 -7.58
N LYS A 56 -16.97 -5.01 -7.05
CA LYS A 56 -18.30 -4.73 -7.62
C LYS A 56 -18.90 -3.52 -6.88
N PRO A 57 -19.70 -2.65 -7.54
CA PRO A 57 -20.40 -1.57 -6.84
C PRO A 57 -21.39 -2.14 -5.80
N GLY A 58 -21.42 -1.59 -4.57
CA GLY A 58 -22.37 -2.02 -3.52
C GLY A 58 -22.07 -1.44 -2.12
N ASP A 59 -23.13 -1.28 -1.31
CA ASP A 59 -23.21 -0.38 -0.15
C ASP A 59 -22.35 -0.73 1.09
N LYS A 60 -22.05 0.31 1.88
CA LYS A 60 -21.24 0.37 3.13
C LYS A 60 -19.75 0.09 2.98
N LEU A 61 -19.27 -0.01 1.74
CA LEU A 61 -17.87 -0.15 1.41
C LEU A 61 -17.04 1.06 1.89
N PHE A 62 -17.59 2.27 1.83
CA PHE A 62 -16.87 3.51 2.13
C PHE A 62 -16.44 3.62 3.61
N ASP A 63 -17.30 3.24 4.56
CA ASP A 63 -17.00 3.36 5.99
C ASP A 63 -15.99 2.31 6.45
N ASN A 64 -16.13 1.08 5.95
CA ASN A 64 -15.18 -0.01 6.22
C ASN A 64 -13.81 0.28 5.61
N ILE A 65 -13.77 0.84 4.40
CA ILE A 65 -12.54 1.26 3.73
C ILE A 65 -11.89 2.43 4.49
N ASN A 66 -12.65 3.47 4.88
CA ASN A 66 -12.09 4.61 5.59
C ASN A 66 -11.50 4.21 6.95
N GLY A 67 -12.18 3.33 7.70
CA GLY A 67 -11.65 2.79 8.95
C GLY A 67 -10.39 1.95 8.76
N ALA A 68 -10.34 1.15 7.69
CA ALA A 68 -9.18 0.32 7.35
C ALA A 68 -8.00 1.16 6.85
N ILE A 69 -8.21 2.06 5.87
CA ILE A 69 -7.20 2.95 5.29
C ILE A 69 -6.58 3.83 6.37
N ARG A 70 -7.35 4.37 7.32
CA ARG A 70 -6.81 5.19 8.42
C ARG A 70 -5.78 4.46 9.29
N LYS A 71 -5.75 3.13 9.26
CA LYS A 71 -4.79 2.29 10.00
C LYS A 71 -3.71 1.69 9.10
N CYS A 72 -3.75 1.96 7.79
CA CYS A 72 -2.75 1.49 6.84
C CYS A 72 -1.58 2.46 6.76
N LYS A 73 -0.35 1.93 6.63
CA LYS A 73 0.78 2.71 6.13
C LYS A 73 0.68 2.77 4.59
N VAL A 74 0.83 3.95 4.02
CA VAL A 74 0.71 4.19 2.57
C VAL A 74 2.11 4.28 1.95
N ILE A 75 2.32 3.57 0.83
CA ILE A 75 3.59 3.57 0.09
C ILE A 75 3.30 3.96 -1.37
N PRO A 76 3.57 5.21 -1.79
CA PRO A 76 3.36 5.61 -3.17
C PRO A 76 4.46 5.05 -4.08
N ILE A 77 4.04 4.63 -5.29
CA ILE A 77 4.94 4.31 -6.40
C ILE A 77 4.60 5.26 -7.55
N PHE A 78 5.49 6.19 -7.84
CA PHE A 78 5.35 7.16 -8.91
C PHE A 78 5.95 6.58 -10.20
N CYS A 79 5.09 6.03 -11.05
CA CYS A 79 5.47 5.47 -12.35
C CYS A 79 5.39 6.55 -13.43
N ASP A 80 6.49 6.77 -14.15
CA ASP A 80 6.62 7.70 -15.29
C ASP A 80 6.24 9.16 -14.98
N ILE A 81 6.20 9.52 -13.69
CA ILE A 81 5.84 10.84 -13.20
C ILE A 81 6.71 11.18 -12.00
N LYS A 82 7.20 12.41 -11.93
CA LYS A 82 7.83 12.93 -10.71
C LYS A 82 6.75 13.35 -9.72
N PRO A 83 6.94 13.18 -8.40
CA PRO A 83 5.99 13.66 -7.40
C PRO A 83 5.63 15.14 -7.63
N SER A 84 6.61 16.00 -7.89
CA SER A 84 6.40 17.44 -8.16
C SER A 84 5.51 17.75 -9.37
N GLN A 85 5.27 16.79 -10.27
CA GLN A 85 4.40 16.96 -11.43
C GLN A 85 2.93 16.59 -11.13
N LEU A 86 2.63 16.02 -9.96
CA LEU A 86 1.27 15.69 -9.56
C LEU A 86 0.41 16.95 -9.43
N ARG A 87 -0.71 16.96 -10.14
CA ARG A 87 -1.69 18.05 -10.11
C ARG A 87 -3.07 17.51 -10.45
N VAL A 88 -4.09 18.14 -9.88
CA VAL A 88 -5.48 17.91 -10.30
C VAL A 88 -5.73 18.74 -11.55
N VAL A 89 -6.23 18.11 -12.61
CA VAL A 89 -6.69 18.83 -13.81
C VAL A 89 -8.19 19.03 -13.68
N ASN A 90 -8.64 20.29 -13.64
CA ASN A 90 -10.06 20.62 -13.58
C ASN A 90 -10.65 20.66 -15.01
N ASN A 91 -11.39 19.62 -15.36
CA ASN A 91 -12.09 19.53 -16.65
C ASN A 91 -13.58 19.96 -16.56
N GLY A 92 -13.99 20.63 -15.47
CA GLY A 92 -15.38 21.06 -15.23
C GLY A 92 -16.37 19.94 -14.88
N LYS A 93 -15.91 18.68 -14.78
CA LYS A 93 -16.75 17.50 -14.53
C LYS A 93 -16.97 17.15 -13.06
N CYS A 94 -16.32 17.87 -12.15
CA CYS A 94 -16.25 17.52 -10.73
C CYS A 94 -16.57 18.76 -9.88
N PRO A 95 -17.36 18.63 -8.79
CA PRO A 95 -17.62 19.74 -7.88
C PRO A 95 -16.33 20.37 -7.35
N MET A 96 -16.35 21.70 -7.17
CA MET A 96 -15.18 22.44 -6.68
C MET A 96 -14.68 21.96 -5.32
N GLU A 97 -15.58 21.48 -4.46
CA GLU A 97 -15.21 20.93 -3.15
C GLU A 97 -14.34 19.67 -3.29
N ASP A 98 -14.68 18.77 -4.21
CA ASP A 98 -13.91 17.56 -4.47
C ASP A 98 -12.56 17.88 -5.11
N ILE A 99 -12.51 18.88 -5.99
CA ILE A 99 -11.24 19.39 -6.55
C ILE A 99 -10.32 19.85 -5.42
N ARG A 100 -10.84 20.56 -4.40
CA ARG A 100 -10.03 20.97 -3.25
C ARG A 100 -9.50 19.77 -2.47
N ARG A 101 -10.36 18.78 -2.19
CA ARG A 101 -9.96 17.53 -1.51
C ARG A 101 -8.87 16.77 -2.28
N PHE A 102 -9.02 16.65 -3.60
CA PHE A 102 -8.01 15.98 -4.45
C PHE A 102 -6.69 16.72 -4.49
N ASN A 103 -6.70 18.06 -4.48
CA ASN A 103 -5.47 18.83 -4.42
C ASN A 103 -4.73 18.59 -3.10
N TRP A 104 -5.43 18.57 -1.97
CA TRP A 104 -4.82 18.23 -0.68
C TRP A 104 -4.24 16.81 -0.66
N ALA A 105 -4.98 15.83 -1.18
CA ALA A 105 -4.50 14.45 -1.24
C ALA A 105 -3.24 14.32 -2.13
N LEU A 106 -3.20 14.99 -3.29
CA LEU A 106 -2.00 14.99 -4.12
C LEU A 106 -0.84 15.74 -3.45
N GLU A 107 -1.11 16.82 -2.73
CA GLU A 107 -0.08 17.55 -2.01
C GLU A 107 0.56 16.69 -0.92
N GLU A 108 -0.24 15.99 -0.12
CA GLU A 108 0.26 15.03 0.86
C GLU A 108 1.08 13.91 0.18
N ALA A 109 0.59 13.38 -0.95
CA ALA A 109 1.29 12.35 -1.71
C ALA A 109 2.65 12.82 -2.24
N LYS A 110 2.81 14.08 -2.66
CA LYS A 110 4.10 14.64 -3.14
C LYS A 110 5.20 14.54 -2.11
N TYR A 111 4.85 14.76 -0.84
CA TYR A 111 5.79 14.77 0.28
C TYR A 111 5.86 13.44 1.02
N THR A 112 5.07 12.45 0.61
CA THR A 112 5.16 11.10 1.14
C THR A 112 6.34 10.39 0.50
N VAL A 113 7.21 9.81 1.33
CA VAL A 113 8.35 9.00 0.87
C VAL A 113 7.82 7.80 0.09
N GLY A 114 8.27 7.65 -1.15
CA GLY A 114 7.85 6.58 -2.05
C GLY A 114 8.93 6.17 -3.03
N LEU A 115 8.56 5.28 -3.95
CA LEU A 115 9.43 4.84 -5.04
C LEU A 115 9.11 5.60 -6.31
N THR A 116 10.14 6.02 -7.04
CA THR A 116 10.00 6.52 -8.41
C THR A 116 10.46 5.46 -9.39
N PHE A 117 9.72 5.25 -10.47
CA PHE A 117 10.03 4.26 -11.50
C PHE A 117 9.79 4.83 -12.90
N ASP A 118 10.77 4.66 -13.78
CA ASP A 118 10.67 4.97 -15.21
C ASP A 118 10.51 3.64 -15.96
N SER A 119 9.37 3.43 -16.60
CA SER A 119 9.04 2.17 -17.27
C SER A 119 9.83 1.92 -18.55
N LEU A 120 10.46 2.95 -19.11
CA LEU A 120 11.28 2.87 -20.33
C LEU A 120 12.75 2.59 -20.03
N LYS A 121 13.26 3.11 -18.91
CA LYS A 121 14.69 3.05 -18.55
C LYS A 121 14.97 2.19 -17.32
N GLY A 122 13.97 1.98 -16.47
CA GLY A 122 14.12 1.33 -15.18
C GLY A 122 14.11 -0.20 -15.26
N ASN A 123 14.68 -0.81 -14.23
CA ASN A 123 14.62 -2.26 -14.04
C ASN A 123 13.37 -2.67 -13.25
N TRP A 124 12.49 -3.42 -13.91
CA TRP A 124 11.25 -3.94 -13.32
C TRP A 124 11.48 -4.84 -12.11
N SER A 125 12.54 -5.65 -12.13
CA SER A 125 12.88 -6.53 -11.00
C SER A 125 13.27 -5.70 -9.78
N ASP A 126 14.03 -4.62 -9.98
CA ASP A 126 14.52 -3.79 -8.88
C ASP A 126 13.37 -3.05 -8.21
N VAL A 127 12.46 -2.42 -8.97
CA VAL A 127 11.32 -1.72 -8.38
C VAL A 127 10.39 -2.68 -7.62
N VAL A 128 10.14 -3.88 -8.16
CA VAL A 128 9.29 -4.88 -7.49
C VAL A 128 9.96 -5.39 -6.22
N THR A 129 11.27 -5.63 -6.27
CA THR A 129 12.10 -6.05 -5.14
C THR A 129 12.10 -5.00 -4.05
N SER A 130 12.38 -3.74 -4.39
CA SER A 130 12.37 -2.63 -3.43
C SER A 130 10.99 -2.40 -2.83
N ALA A 131 9.93 -2.40 -3.64
CA ALA A 131 8.57 -2.23 -3.14
C ALA A 131 8.19 -3.35 -2.16
N SER A 132 8.56 -4.60 -2.49
CA SER A 132 8.28 -5.75 -1.64
C SER A 132 9.04 -5.68 -0.32
N ASP A 133 10.31 -5.27 -0.33
CA ASP A 133 11.11 -5.10 0.88
C ASP A 133 10.53 -4.01 1.80
N ILE A 134 10.05 -2.89 1.23
CA ILE A 134 9.40 -1.82 1.99
C ILE A 134 8.11 -2.34 2.62
N VAL A 135 7.27 -3.06 1.87
CA VAL A 135 6.03 -3.66 2.37
C VAL A 135 6.31 -4.63 3.51
N ILE A 136 7.28 -5.53 3.33
CA ILE A 136 7.70 -6.51 4.34
C ILE A 136 8.15 -5.82 5.63
N LYS A 137 9.05 -4.83 5.51
CA LYS A 137 9.54 -4.06 6.66
C LYS A 137 8.39 -3.35 7.37
N THR A 138 7.51 -2.73 6.61
CA THR A 138 6.31 -2.04 7.10
C THR A 138 5.40 -2.98 7.90
N LEU A 139 5.14 -4.18 7.39
CA LEU A 139 4.31 -5.17 8.09
C LEU A 139 4.95 -5.63 9.41
N LEU A 140 6.27 -5.83 9.43
CA LEU A 140 7.01 -6.17 10.65
C LEU A 140 6.94 -5.06 11.70
N GLU A 141 7.08 -3.79 11.28
CA GLU A 141 6.94 -2.62 12.15
C GLU A 141 5.54 -2.57 12.77
N ILE A 142 4.48 -2.66 11.95
CA ILE A 142 3.09 -2.65 12.41
C ILE A 142 2.82 -3.77 13.43
N GLU A 143 3.34 -4.97 13.20
CA GLU A 143 3.16 -6.08 14.12
C GLU A 143 3.90 -5.84 15.45
N SER A 144 5.11 -5.27 15.40
CA SER A 144 5.86 -4.93 16.61
C SER A 144 5.16 -3.86 17.45
N GLU A 145 4.59 -2.84 16.81
CA GLU A 145 3.81 -1.78 17.44
C GLU A 145 2.57 -2.37 18.15
N LYS A 146 1.84 -3.28 17.48
CA LYS A 146 0.68 -4.00 18.06
C LYS A 146 1.07 -4.84 19.28
N GLN A 147 2.18 -5.56 19.22
CA GLN A 147 2.64 -6.38 20.34
C GLN A 147 3.02 -5.55 21.56
N MET A 148 3.70 -4.41 21.36
CA MET A 148 4.00 -3.48 22.45
C MET A 148 2.72 -2.93 23.09
N GLN A 149 1.71 -2.62 22.28
CA GLN A 149 0.44 -2.10 22.77
C GLN A 149 -0.34 -3.15 23.58
N ARG A 150 -0.31 -4.43 23.18
CA ARG A 150 -0.89 -5.55 23.95
C ARG A 150 -0.18 -5.75 25.29
N ARG A 151 1.15 -5.69 25.33
CA ARG A 151 1.92 -5.83 26.59
C ARG A 151 1.63 -4.72 27.60
N LYS A 152 1.33 -3.50 27.14
CA LYS A 152 0.98 -2.36 28.00
C LYS A 152 -0.44 -2.42 28.57
N SER A 153 -1.32 -3.24 27.99
CA SER A 153 -2.74 -3.29 28.34
C SER A 153 -3.13 -4.50 29.20
N THR A 154 -2.20 -5.43 29.47
CA THR A 154 -2.43 -6.53 30.42
C THR A 154 -2.44 -5.99 31.85
N PRO A 155 -3.53 -6.12 32.63
CA PRO A 155 -3.55 -5.67 34.02
C PRO A 155 -2.60 -6.52 34.87
N ILE A 156 -1.81 -5.88 35.73
CA ILE A 156 -1.10 -6.58 36.80
C ILE A 156 -2.17 -7.03 37.81
N LEU A 157 -2.51 -8.31 37.81
CA LEU A 157 -3.28 -8.92 38.90
C LEU A 157 -2.44 -8.76 40.18
N HIS A 158 -2.79 -7.78 41.02
CA HIS A 158 -2.37 -7.77 42.42
C HIS A 158 -3.17 -8.86 43.12
N GLY A 159 -2.45 -9.82 43.71
CA GLY A 159 -3.00 -10.86 44.59
C GLY A 159 -3.34 -10.35 45.97
#